data_AF-U2L2S2-F1
#
_entry.id   AF-U2L2S2-F1
#
_cell.length_a   1.000
_cell.length_b   1.000
_cell.length_c   1.000
_cell.angle_alpha   90.00
_cell.angle_beta   90.00
_cell.angle_gamma   90.00
#
_symmetry.space_group_name_H-M   'P 1'
#
loop_
_entity.id
_entity.type
_entity.pdbx_description
1 polymer ?
#
loop_
_entity_poly.entity_id
_entity_poly.type
_entity_poly.pdbx_seq_one_letter_code
_entity_poly.pdbx_strand_id
1 'polypeptide(L)'
;MNALFYGIALNRDEKAVNAAMNVFLRMAGETETFHNFKLYSEFSLSGFGNLDFVITAENQLGETIVFFIEAKASARKRYNLKEEECRHEEYIKDHTKYAVGHSSNLFFQLKEKFLLLKYGPNNNSRIKIIDRRRKLGGNEIVCKFYKDIKSDWQNSRYIAVIPKQEDYQENPVSMAFKNGDDSCEFDIHLIYWEDIKENDILKGYVVPTLDYNEAKKSQILNNHRKGDKREHQSA
;
A
#
# COMPACT_ATOMS: atom_id res chain seq x y z
N MET A 1 8.35 -5.08 1.60
CA MET A 1 8.20 -3.61 1.49
C MET A 1 9.18 -2.83 2.34
N ASN A 2 9.29 -3.13 3.64
CA ASN A 2 10.21 -2.45 4.57
C ASN A 2 11.64 -2.27 4.03
N ALA A 3 12.22 -3.29 3.41
CA ALA A 3 13.56 -3.18 2.82
C ALA A 3 13.68 -2.16 1.68
N LEU A 4 12.65 -1.98 0.84
CA LEU A 4 12.65 -0.99 -0.25
C LEU A 4 12.76 0.42 0.32
N PHE A 5 11.79 0.80 1.16
CA PHE A 5 11.72 2.17 1.67
C PHE A 5 12.76 2.47 2.75
N TYR A 6 13.16 1.49 3.57
CA TYR A 6 14.32 1.67 4.44
C TYR A 6 15.61 1.78 3.64
N GLY A 7 15.78 0.97 2.59
CA GLY A 7 16.94 1.05 1.71
C GLY A 7 17.06 2.43 1.04
N ILE A 8 15.94 2.96 0.55
CA ILE A 8 15.89 4.33 0.01
C ILE A 8 16.16 5.35 1.12
N ALA A 9 15.44 5.32 2.23
CA ALA A 9 15.55 6.34 3.28
C ALA A 9 16.91 6.35 4.00
N LEU A 10 17.63 5.23 4.03
CA LEU A 10 18.97 5.14 4.63
C LEU A 10 20.10 5.49 3.64
N ASN A 11 19.79 5.74 2.37
CA ASN A 11 20.78 6.17 1.41
C ASN A 11 21.23 7.60 1.73
N ARG A 12 22.56 7.80 1.83
CA ARG A 12 23.17 9.09 2.16
C ARG A 12 23.19 10.07 1.00
N ASP A 13 23.01 9.59 -0.23
CA ASP A 13 22.91 10.43 -1.42
C ASP A 13 21.46 10.88 -1.62
N GLU A 14 21.16 12.11 -1.20
CA GLU A 14 19.84 12.72 -1.32
C GLU A 14 19.34 12.78 -2.77
N LYS A 15 20.23 12.94 -3.76
CA LYS A 15 19.82 12.91 -5.18
C LYS A 15 19.35 11.52 -5.58
N ALA A 16 20.06 10.48 -5.14
CA ALA A 16 19.67 9.10 -5.37
C ALA A 16 18.35 8.75 -4.68
N VAL A 17 18.12 9.25 -3.46
CA VAL A 17 16.85 9.12 -2.72
C VAL A 17 15.69 9.74 -3.51
N ASN A 18 15.84 11.01 -3.90
CA ASN A 18 14.82 11.74 -4.64
C ASN A 18 14.53 11.07 -6.00
N ALA A 19 15.56 10.61 -6.70
CA ALA A 19 15.40 9.89 -7.96
C ALA A 19 14.63 8.57 -7.76
N ALA A 20 15.00 7.76 -6.75
CA ALA A 20 14.32 6.51 -6.45
C ALA A 20 12.86 6.72 -6.07
N MET A 21 12.55 7.69 -5.21
CA MET A 21 11.16 8.01 -4.84
C MET A 21 10.33 8.44 -6.04
N ASN A 22 10.85 9.32 -6.89
CA ASN A 22 10.14 9.75 -8.09
C ASN A 22 9.96 8.62 -9.11
N VAL A 23 10.91 7.68 -9.21
CA VAL A 23 10.73 6.49 -10.05
C VAL A 23 9.62 5.61 -9.50
N PHE A 24 9.59 5.39 -8.19
CA PHE A 24 8.51 4.62 -7.54
C PHE A 24 7.14 5.27 -7.78
N LEU A 25 7.02 6.59 -7.58
CA LEU A 25 5.75 7.31 -7.80
C LEU A 25 5.34 7.32 -9.28
N ARG A 26 6.28 7.42 -10.22
CA ARG A 26 6.01 7.24 -11.65
C ARG A 26 5.46 5.86 -11.99
N MET A 27 5.92 4.80 -11.31
CA MET A 27 5.35 3.46 -11.48
C MET A 27 3.90 3.37 -10.96
N ALA A 28 3.51 4.22 -10.00
CA ALA A 28 2.11 4.39 -9.59
C ALA A 28 1.30 5.28 -10.56
N GLY A 29 1.90 5.79 -11.65
CA GLY A 29 1.20 6.63 -12.62
C GLY A 29 1.28 8.13 -12.35
N GLU A 30 2.05 8.56 -11.35
CA GLU A 30 2.31 9.99 -11.15
C GLU A 30 3.18 10.56 -12.28
N THR A 31 2.79 11.71 -12.83
CA THR A 31 3.51 12.34 -13.95
C THR A 31 4.40 13.49 -13.50
N GLU A 32 4.11 14.06 -12.34
CA GLU A 32 4.87 15.16 -11.75
C GLU A 32 6.18 14.67 -11.10
N THR A 33 7.06 15.62 -10.81
CA THR A 33 8.25 15.38 -10.00
C THR A 33 8.03 15.98 -8.62
N PHE A 34 8.27 15.17 -7.59
CA PHE A 34 8.09 15.53 -6.20
C PHE A 34 9.43 15.74 -5.48
N HIS A 35 9.39 16.54 -4.43
CA HIS A 35 10.53 16.83 -3.55
C HIS A 35 10.11 16.82 -2.07
N ASN A 36 11.06 17.07 -1.17
CA ASN A 36 10.83 17.17 0.28
C ASN A 36 10.14 15.93 0.88
N PHE A 37 10.54 14.73 0.43
CA PHE A 37 9.97 13.46 0.89
C PHE A 37 10.16 13.27 2.40
N LYS A 38 9.06 12.97 3.10
CA LYS A 38 9.08 12.50 4.50
C LYS A 38 8.44 11.13 4.56
N LEU A 39 9.11 10.19 5.22
CA LEU A 39 8.63 8.83 5.40
C LEU A 39 8.18 8.62 6.83
N TYR A 40 6.99 8.05 6.98
CA TYR A 40 6.43 7.64 8.25
C TYR A 40 6.32 6.12 8.27
N SER A 41 7.06 5.49 9.18
CA SER A 41 7.09 4.05 9.38
C SER A 41 6.28 3.66 10.62
N GLU A 42 5.68 2.48 10.53
CA GLU A 42 4.46 2.12 11.21
C GLU A 42 4.52 1.90 12.74
N PHE A 43 5.71 1.73 13.32
CA PHE A 43 5.81 1.66 14.78
C PHE A 43 5.28 2.94 15.46
N SER A 44 5.25 4.06 14.74
CA SER A 44 4.71 5.33 15.21
C SER A 44 3.18 5.45 15.10
N LEU A 45 2.50 4.56 14.36
CA LEU A 45 1.06 4.59 14.05
C LEU A 45 0.35 3.26 14.42
N SER A 46 0.73 2.60 15.51
CA SER A 46 0.22 1.27 15.91
C SER A 46 -1.29 1.15 16.23
N GLY A 47 -2.03 2.27 16.21
CA GLY A 47 -3.49 2.30 16.38
C GLY A 47 -4.32 2.04 15.11
N PHE A 48 -3.67 1.90 13.94
CA PHE A 48 -4.25 2.16 12.63
C PHE A 48 -4.46 0.95 11.72
N GLY A 49 -4.09 -0.25 12.21
CA GLY A 49 -3.94 -1.42 11.35
C GLY A 49 -2.62 -1.37 10.59
N ASN A 50 -2.03 -2.55 10.33
CA ASN A 50 -0.64 -2.75 9.89
C ASN A 50 -0.32 -2.14 8.50
N LEU A 51 -0.16 -0.82 8.40
CA LEU A 51 0.41 -0.03 7.32
C LEU A 51 1.88 -0.31 7.04
N ASP A 52 2.27 -0.64 5.82
CA ASP A 52 3.70 -0.72 5.56
C ASP A 52 4.39 0.67 5.58
N PHE A 53 3.88 1.71 4.87
CA PHE A 53 4.42 3.09 4.91
C PHE A 53 3.42 4.20 4.55
N VAL A 54 3.68 5.42 5.06
CA VAL A 54 3.10 6.65 4.53
C VAL A 54 4.20 7.62 4.10
N ILE A 55 4.04 8.25 2.93
CA ILE A 55 4.98 9.24 2.41
C ILE A 55 4.23 10.57 2.25
N THR A 56 4.86 11.68 2.64
CA THR A 56 4.43 13.00 2.18
C THR A 56 5.49 13.60 1.29
N ALA A 57 5.10 14.25 0.21
CA ALA A 57 6.02 14.96 -0.67
C ALA A 57 5.35 16.23 -1.20
N GLU A 58 6.14 17.20 -1.62
CA GLU A 58 5.64 18.42 -2.26
C GLU A 58 5.73 18.27 -3.78
N ASN A 59 4.68 18.66 -4.48
CA ASN A 59 4.70 18.79 -5.94
C ASN A 59 5.42 20.08 -6.36
N GLN A 60 5.51 20.31 -7.68
CA GLN A 60 6.19 21.50 -8.22
C GLN A 60 5.53 22.83 -7.83
N LEU A 61 4.27 22.80 -7.40
CA LEU A 61 3.50 23.95 -6.94
C LEU A 61 3.67 24.19 -5.42
N GLY A 62 4.41 23.33 -4.72
CA GLY A 62 4.57 23.37 -3.26
C GLY A 62 3.40 22.76 -2.49
N GLU A 63 2.48 22.08 -3.16
CA GLU A 63 1.35 21.39 -2.52
C GLU A 63 1.83 20.06 -1.94
N THR A 64 1.47 19.80 -0.68
CA THR A 64 1.80 18.53 -0.02
C THR A 64 0.81 17.45 -0.45
N ILE A 65 1.35 16.37 -1.01
CA ILE A 65 0.62 15.15 -1.40
C ILE A 65 0.95 14.03 -0.42
N VAL A 66 -0.07 13.24 -0.06
CA VAL A 66 0.06 12.11 0.86
C VAL A 66 -0.08 10.80 0.11
N PHE A 67 0.90 9.92 0.20
CA PHE A 67 0.89 8.60 -0.43
C PHE A 67 0.78 7.51 0.64
N PHE A 68 -0.35 6.80 0.64
CA PHE A 68 -0.55 5.60 1.46
C PHE A 68 -0.11 4.38 0.68
N ILE A 69 0.83 3.63 1.25
CA ILE A 69 1.42 2.48 0.57
C ILE A 69 1.14 1.23 1.39
N GLU A 70 0.51 0.24 0.76
CA GLU A 70 0.25 -1.07 1.34
C GLU A 70 0.91 -2.14 0.47
N ALA A 71 1.65 -3.06 1.08
CA ALA A 71 2.20 -4.20 0.38
C ALA A 71 1.46 -5.49 0.67
N LYS A 72 1.45 -6.35 -0.33
CA LYS A 72 1.11 -7.76 -0.16
C LYS A 72 2.17 -8.63 -0.78
N ALA A 73 2.39 -9.77 -0.15
CA ALA A 73 3.26 -10.82 -0.65
C ALA A 73 2.42 -12.09 -0.88
N SER A 74 2.81 -12.89 -1.86
CA SER A 74 2.16 -14.19 -2.15
C SER A 74 2.37 -15.22 -1.02
N ALA A 75 3.45 -15.10 -0.26
CA ALA A 75 3.80 -16.02 0.82
C ALA A 75 3.90 -17.47 0.31
N ARG A 76 3.23 -18.44 0.95
CA ARG A 76 3.24 -19.85 0.52
C ARG A 76 2.19 -20.18 -0.56
N LYS A 77 1.32 -19.23 -0.91
CA LYS A 77 0.23 -19.41 -1.89
C LYS A 77 0.36 -18.32 -2.97
N ARG A 78 -0.58 -18.27 -3.91
CA ARG A 78 -0.69 -17.16 -4.85
C ARG A 78 -1.44 -16.01 -4.18
N TYR A 79 -0.99 -14.78 -4.38
CA TYR A 79 -1.77 -13.60 -4.00
C TYR A 79 -2.73 -13.26 -5.13
N ASN A 80 -4.04 -13.24 -4.84
CA ASN A 80 -5.09 -12.94 -5.81
C ASN A 80 -5.85 -11.69 -5.37
N LEU A 81 -5.75 -10.63 -6.17
CA LEU A 81 -6.39 -9.34 -5.88
C LEU A 81 -7.93 -9.44 -5.92
N LYS A 82 -8.50 -10.14 -6.89
CA LYS A 82 -9.95 -10.35 -7.00
C LYS A 82 -10.50 -11.14 -5.82
N GLU A 83 -9.73 -12.10 -5.31
CA GLU A 83 -10.11 -12.85 -4.11
C GLU A 83 -10.09 -11.97 -2.85
N GLU A 84 -9.09 -11.09 -2.73
CA GLU A 84 -9.03 -10.10 -1.65
C GLU A 84 -10.23 -9.14 -1.69
N GLU A 85 -10.61 -8.66 -2.87
CA GLU A 85 -11.78 -7.82 -3.07
C GLU A 85 -13.07 -8.55 -2.66
N CYS A 86 -13.28 -9.76 -3.21
CA CYS A 86 -14.44 -10.59 -2.91
C CYS A 86 -14.59 -10.86 -1.41
N ARG A 87 -13.49 -11.25 -0.73
CA ARG A 87 -13.49 -11.47 0.72
C ARG A 87 -13.82 -10.20 1.49
N HIS A 88 -13.38 -9.03 1.03
CA HIS A 88 -13.73 -7.76 1.65
C HIS A 88 -15.21 -7.43 1.50
N GLU A 89 -15.77 -7.60 0.30
CA GLU A 89 -17.21 -7.42 0.09
C GLU A 89 -18.05 -8.39 0.92
N GLU A 90 -17.65 -9.67 0.99
CA GLU A 90 -18.34 -10.68 1.80
C GLU A 90 -18.29 -10.34 3.29
N TYR A 91 -17.14 -9.86 3.79
CA TYR A 91 -17.00 -9.39 5.17
C TYR A 91 -17.88 -8.17 5.46
N ILE A 92 -18.00 -7.21 4.53
CA ILE A 92 -18.88 -6.03 4.70
C ILE A 92 -20.34 -6.46 4.81
N LYS A 93 -20.76 -7.49 4.06
CA LYS A 93 -22.13 -8.03 4.10
C LYS A 93 -22.38 -8.82 5.38
N ASP A 94 -21.38 -9.56 5.86
CA ASP A 94 -21.43 -10.37 7.07
C ASP A 94 -20.07 -10.37 7.79
N HIS A 95 -19.97 -9.59 8.86
CA HIS A 95 -18.73 -9.43 9.64
C HIS A 95 -18.23 -10.69 10.33
N THR A 96 -18.96 -11.81 10.26
CA THR A 96 -18.47 -13.11 10.74
C THR A 96 -17.67 -13.86 9.67
N LYS A 97 -17.95 -13.60 8.37
CA LYS A 97 -17.22 -14.21 7.25
C LYS A 97 -15.85 -13.58 7.08
N TYR A 98 -14.82 -14.42 6.99
CA TYR A 98 -13.41 -14.00 6.88
C TYR A 98 -12.92 -13.06 7.98
N ALA A 99 -13.61 -12.97 9.12
CA ALA A 99 -13.22 -12.11 10.24
C ALA A 99 -11.77 -12.36 10.70
N VAL A 100 -11.34 -13.63 10.67
CA VAL A 100 -9.95 -14.02 10.92
C VAL A 100 -9.09 -13.59 9.75
N GLY A 101 -8.18 -12.65 10.01
CA GLY A 101 -7.23 -12.14 9.00
C GLY A 101 -7.77 -10.99 8.16
N HIS A 102 -9.04 -10.57 8.33
CA HIS A 102 -9.60 -9.45 7.56
C HIS A 102 -8.83 -8.14 7.74
N SER A 103 -8.27 -7.90 8.94
CA SER A 103 -7.47 -6.72 9.22
C SER A 103 -6.20 -6.60 8.38
N SER A 104 -5.78 -7.69 7.72
CA SER A 104 -4.61 -7.73 6.82
C SER A 104 -5.02 -7.71 5.35
N ASN A 105 -6.31 -7.58 5.05
CA ASN A 105 -6.82 -7.46 3.69
C ASN A 105 -6.49 -6.09 3.09
N LEU A 106 -6.06 -6.09 1.83
CA LEU A 106 -5.60 -4.87 1.14
C LEU A 106 -6.66 -3.77 1.12
N PHE A 107 -7.87 -4.11 0.67
CA PHE A 107 -8.98 -3.16 0.54
C PHE A 107 -9.42 -2.64 1.90
N PHE A 108 -9.49 -3.51 2.90
CA PHE A 108 -9.78 -3.10 4.28
C PHE A 108 -8.78 -2.05 4.78
N GLN A 109 -7.47 -2.31 4.68
CA GLN A 109 -6.48 -1.37 5.20
C GLN A 109 -6.50 -0.04 4.46
N LEU A 110 -6.57 -0.04 3.12
CA LEU A 110 -6.62 1.21 2.34
C LEU A 110 -7.88 2.01 2.63
N LYS A 111 -9.04 1.36 2.76
CA LYS A 111 -10.30 1.99 3.17
C LYS A 111 -10.19 2.67 4.53
N GLU A 112 -9.59 2.01 5.53
CA GLU A 112 -9.48 2.56 6.88
C GLU A 112 -8.62 3.84 6.89
N LYS A 113 -7.59 3.90 6.05
CA LYS A 113 -6.74 5.10 5.86
C LYS A 113 -7.53 6.24 5.22
N PHE A 114 -8.30 5.93 4.18
CA PHE A 114 -9.18 6.90 3.54
C PHE A 114 -10.18 7.48 4.53
N LEU A 115 -10.87 6.61 5.28
CA LEU A 115 -11.85 6.99 6.28
C LEU A 115 -11.24 7.86 7.39
N LEU A 116 -10.04 7.51 7.83
CA LEU A 116 -9.31 8.30 8.81
C LEU A 116 -9.07 9.72 8.33
N LEU A 117 -8.55 9.91 7.11
CA LEU A 117 -8.26 11.26 6.61
C LEU A 117 -9.53 12.06 6.38
N LYS A 118 -10.53 11.45 5.74
CA LYS A 118 -11.77 12.14 5.36
C LYS A 118 -12.56 12.60 6.59
N TYR A 119 -12.64 11.77 7.64
CA TYR A 119 -13.52 12.06 8.79
C TYR A 119 -12.78 12.37 10.09
N GLY A 120 -11.57 11.86 10.26
CA GLY A 120 -10.75 12.12 11.44
C GLY A 120 -11.13 11.36 12.71
N PRO A 121 -10.29 11.41 13.75
CA PRO A 121 -10.55 10.82 15.07
C PRO A 121 -11.84 11.30 15.74
N ASN A 122 -12.19 12.55 15.48
CA ASN A 122 -13.20 13.31 16.18
C ASN A 122 -14.06 13.96 15.12
N ASN A 123 -15.09 13.26 14.65
CA ASN A 123 -16.34 13.89 14.33
C ASN A 123 -17.43 12.83 14.14
N ASN A 124 -18.45 12.93 14.98
CA ASN A 124 -19.74 12.27 14.87
C ASN A 124 -19.76 10.77 15.23
N SER A 125 -20.51 10.43 16.28
CA SER A 125 -20.74 9.04 16.73
C SER A 125 -21.45 8.15 15.69
N ARG A 126 -21.89 8.74 14.57
CA ARG A 126 -22.52 8.08 13.43
C ARG A 126 -21.52 7.58 12.38
N ILE A 127 -20.29 8.07 12.37
CA ILE A 127 -19.28 7.74 11.35
C ILE A 127 -18.35 6.66 11.92
N LYS A 128 -18.37 5.46 11.33
CA LYS A 128 -17.42 4.40 11.64
C LYS A 128 -16.14 4.67 10.84
N ILE A 129 -15.06 5.02 11.53
CA ILE A 129 -13.73 5.22 10.92
C ILE A 129 -12.98 3.89 10.83
N ILE A 130 -13.18 3.07 11.86
CA ILE A 130 -12.73 1.70 11.97
C ILE A 130 -14.00 0.87 12.15
N ASP A 131 -14.08 -0.33 11.60
CA ASP A 131 -15.21 -1.25 11.86
C ASP A 131 -15.35 -1.64 13.36
N ARG A 132 -14.45 -1.10 14.19
CA ARG A 132 -14.51 -1.02 15.65
C ARG A 132 -14.62 0.45 16.04
N ARG A 133 -15.46 0.79 17.03
CA ARG A 133 -15.54 2.14 17.64
C ARG A 133 -14.24 2.52 18.38
N ARG A 134 -13.11 2.65 17.68
CA ARG A 134 -11.82 3.00 18.27
C ARG A 134 -11.61 4.50 18.18
N LYS A 135 -11.42 5.14 19.34
CA LYS A 135 -10.79 6.46 19.42
C LYS A 135 -9.33 6.30 19.04
N LEU A 136 -8.76 7.25 18.28
CA LEU A 136 -7.31 7.36 18.22
C LEU A 136 -6.83 7.56 19.67
N GLY A 137 -5.97 6.66 20.15
CA GLY A 137 -5.33 6.86 21.45
C GLY A 137 -4.54 8.18 21.45
N GLY A 138 -4.08 8.62 22.63
CA GLY A 138 -3.26 9.83 22.79
C GLY A 138 -1.85 9.75 22.20
N ASN A 139 -1.64 8.99 21.12
CA ASN A 139 -0.36 8.94 20.43
C ASN A 139 -0.13 10.30 19.75
N GLU A 140 0.85 11.05 20.26
CA GLU A 140 1.15 12.41 19.79
C GLU A 140 1.70 12.43 18.37
N ILE A 141 2.43 11.39 17.95
CA ILE A 141 2.99 11.29 16.60
C ILE A 141 1.87 11.15 15.58
N VAL A 142 0.91 10.28 15.88
CA VAL A 142 -0.32 10.10 15.13
C VAL A 142 -1.12 11.41 15.05
N CYS A 143 -1.34 12.05 16.19
CA CYS A 143 -2.13 13.29 16.26
C CYS A 143 -1.45 14.41 15.48
N LYS A 144 -0.12 14.49 15.53
CA LYS A 144 0.69 15.46 14.79
C LYS A 144 0.67 15.17 13.29
N PHE A 145 0.96 13.93 12.88
CA PHE A 145 0.87 13.49 11.50
C PHE A 145 -0.51 13.81 10.90
N TYR A 146 -1.57 13.47 11.62
CA TYR A 146 -2.93 13.79 11.19
C TYR A 146 -3.18 15.30 11.07
N LYS A 147 -2.72 16.13 12.01
CA LYS A 147 -2.83 17.59 11.90
C LYS A 147 -2.06 18.15 10.70
N ASP A 148 -0.90 17.58 10.39
CA ASP A 148 -0.01 18.03 9.33
C ASP A 148 -0.56 17.70 7.92
N ILE A 149 -1.50 16.76 7.80
CA ILE A 149 -1.99 16.27 6.49
C ILE A 149 -3.51 16.33 6.28
N LYS A 150 -4.31 16.58 7.31
CA LYS A 150 -5.79 16.52 7.23
C LYS A 150 -6.37 17.56 6.26
N SER A 151 -5.76 18.74 6.16
CA SER A 151 -6.26 19.84 5.30
C SER A 151 -6.42 19.42 3.85
N ASP A 152 -5.64 18.43 3.41
CA ASP A 152 -5.45 18.09 2.00
C ASP A 152 -5.79 16.62 1.72
N TRP A 153 -6.76 16.04 2.42
CA TRP A 153 -7.13 14.62 2.23
C TRP A 153 -7.51 14.27 0.78
N GLN A 154 -8.02 15.25 0.01
CA GLN A 154 -8.31 15.09 -1.42
C GLN A 154 -7.04 14.90 -2.26
N ASN A 155 -5.90 15.38 -1.75
CA ASN A 155 -4.56 15.22 -2.33
C ASN A 155 -3.86 13.96 -1.79
N SER A 156 -4.64 12.91 -1.51
CA SER A 156 -4.10 11.61 -1.13
C SER A 156 -4.05 10.65 -2.32
N ARG A 157 -3.08 9.75 -2.31
CA ARG A 157 -2.89 8.68 -3.29
C ARG A 157 -2.77 7.35 -2.55
N TYR A 158 -3.43 6.32 -3.08
CA TYR A 158 -3.43 4.99 -2.47
C TYR A 158 -2.71 4.04 -3.43
N ILE A 159 -1.62 3.46 -2.96
CA ILE A 159 -0.73 2.62 -3.76
C ILE A 159 -0.67 1.24 -3.12
N ALA A 160 -0.92 0.21 -3.94
CA ALA A 160 -0.75 -1.17 -3.55
C ALA A 160 0.46 -1.77 -4.27
N VAL A 161 1.43 -2.29 -3.50
CA VAL A 161 2.53 -3.07 -4.07
C VAL A 161 2.26 -4.55 -3.87
N ILE A 162 1.90 -5.23 -4.95
CA ILE A 162 1.44 -6.63 -4.93
C ILE A 162 2.27 -7.47 -5.90
N PRO A 163 2.22 -8.81 -5.86
CA PRO A 163 2.84 -9.62 -6.90
C PRO A 163 1.99 -9.56 -8.18
N LYS A 164 2.63 -9.68 -9.37
CA LYS A 164 1.95 -9.66 -10.68
C LYS A 164 0.74 -10.59 -10.70
N GLN A 165 -0.37 -10.17 -11.31
CA GLN A 165 -1.56 -11.01 -11.43
C GLN A 165 -1.52 -11.82 -12.74
N GLU A 166 -2.13 -13.01 -12.78
CA GLU A 166 -2.19 -13.82 -14.01
C GLU A 166 -3.13 -13.20 -15.05
N ASP A 167 -4.24 -12.61 -14.59
CA ASP A 167 -5.19 -11.90 -15.43
C ASP A 167 -4.84 -10.41 -15.49
N TYR A 168 -5.16 -9.78 -16.62
CA TYR A 168 -5.18 -8.32 -16.74
C TYR A 168 -6.00 -7.70 -15.60
N GLN A 169 -5.39 -6.70 -14.95
CA GLN A 169 -6.08 -5.83 -14.00
C GLN A 169 -6.12 -4.43 -14.61
N GLU A 170 -7.29 -3.79 -14.53
CA GLU A 170 -7.36 -2.36 -14.74
C GLU A 170 -6.52 -1.65 -13.67
N ASN A 171 -5.80 -0.60 -14.05
CA ASN A 171 -4.93 0.15 -13.16
C ASN A 171 -5.04 1.65 -13.49
N PRO A 172 -5.55 2.49 -12.56
CA PRO A 172 -5.90 2.15 -11.18
C PRO A 172 -7.15 1.28 -11.03
N VAL A 173 -7.30 0.65 -9.86
CA VAL A 173 -8.52 -0.07 -9.43
C VAL A 173 -9.36 0.90 -8.60
N SER A 174 -10.59 1.20 -9.05
CA SER A 174 -11.52 2.03 -8.27
C SER A 174 -12.11 1.23 -7.09
N MET A 175 -12.17 1.86 -5.92
CA MET A 175 -12.80 1.33 -4.73
C MET A 175 -13.96 2.24 -4.30
N ALA A 176 -15.20 1.78 -4.52
CA ALA A 176 -16.41 2.47 -4.09
C ALA A 176 -17.10 1.76 -2.92
N PHE A 177 -17.52 2.53 -1.90
CA PHE A 177 -18.21 1.98 -0.73
C PHE A 177 -19.07 3.05 -0.03
N LYS A 178 -20.02 2.60 0.81
CA LYS A 178 -20.80 3.49 1.68
C LYS A 178 -20.23 3.54 3.09
N ASN A 179 -20.24 4.73 3.69
CA ASN A 179 -19.97 4.92 5.11
C ASN A 179 -21.06 5.78 5.77
N GLY A 180 -22.04 5.14 6.40
CA GLY A 180 -23.27 5.81 6.79
C GLY A 180 -24.05 6.27 5.56
N ASP A 181 -24.38 7.56 5.50
CA ASP A 181 -25.11 8.17 4.38
C ASP A 181 -24.20 8.68 3.25
N ASP A 182 -22.88 8.60 3.43
CA ASP A 182 -21.90 9.12 2.48
C ASP A 182 -21.38 8.01 1.54
N SER A 183 -21.37 8.31 0.24
CA SER A 183 -20.75 7.48 -0.78
C SER A 183 -19.30 7.90 -0.95
N CYS A 184 -18.38 6.95 -0.80
CA CYS A 184 -16.95 7.18 -0.89
C CYS A 184 -16.39 6.41 -2.09
N GLU A 185 -15.47 7.03 -2.80
CA GLU A 185 -14.74 6.43 -3.90
C GLU A 185 -13.30 6.94 -3.89
N PHE A 186 -12.35 6.05 -4.13
CA PHE A 186 -10.96 6.39 -4.36
C PHE A 186 -10.27 5.32 -5.21
N ASP A 187 -9.20 5.72 -5.89
CA ASP A 187 -8.42 4.86 -6.77
C ASP A 187 -7.22 4.24 -6.04
N ILE A 188 -6.97 2.96 -6.33
CA ILE A 188 -5.82 2.19 -5.86
C ILE A 188 -4.89 1.94 -7.04
N HIS A 189 -3.71 2.57 -7.02
CA HIS A 189 -2.68 2.39 -8.02
C HIS A 189 -1.86 1.13 -7.72
N LEU A 190 -1.79 0.23 -8.69
CA LEU A 190 -1.07 -1.03 -8.55
C LEU A 190 0.37 -0.88 -9.04
N ILE A 191 1.32 -1.29 -8.21
CA ILE A 191 2.71 -1.52 -8.57
C ILE A 191 3.03 -2.99 -8.31
N TYR A 192 3.79 -3.62 -9.21
CA TYR A 192 4.16 -5.02 -9.06
C TYR A 192 5.58 -5.20 -8.53
N TRP A 193 5.77 -6.14 -7.60
CA TRP A 193 7.10 -6.47 -7.06
C TRP A 193 8.10 -6.85 -8.14
N GLU A 194 7.62 -7.59 -9.15
CA GLU A 194 8.40 -8.01 -10.30
C GLU A 194 8.91 -6.81 -11.11
N ASP A 195 8.08 -5.77 -11.31
CA ASP A 195 8.50 -4.56 -12.04
C ASP A 195 9.52 -3.75 -11.22
N ILE A 196 9.39 -3.72 -9.88
CA ILE A 196 10.38 -3.08 -9.01
C ILE A 196 11.72 -3.83 -9.08
N LYS A 197 11.70 -5.18 -9.18
CA LYS A 197 12.90 -6.01 -9.34
C LYS A 197 13.61 -5.78 -10.68
N GLU A 198 12.85 -5.47 -11.73
CA GLU A 198 13.37 -5.22 -13.08
C GLU A 198 13.81 -3.76 -13.30
N ASN A 199 13.33 -2.82 -12.48
CA ASN A 199 13.65 -1.40 -12.61
C ASN A 199 15.12 -1.08 -12.30
N ASP A 200 15.78 -0.32 -13.17
CA ASP A 200 17.23 -0.03 -13.05
C ASP A 200 17.66 0.70 -11.78
N ILE A 201 16.78 1.51 -11.20
CA ILE A 201 17.06 2.28 -9.98
C ILE A 201 16.57 1.51 -8.75
N LEU A 202 15.33 1.01 -8.78
CA LEU A 202 14.71 0.41 -7.60
C LEU A 202 15.25 -0.99 -7.29
N LYS A 203 15.73 -1.74 -8.28
CA LYS A 203 16.25 -3.11 -8.10
C LYS A 203 17.34 -3.18 -7.02
N GLY A 204 18.21 -2.17 -6.95
CA GLY A 204 19.30 -2.10 -5.99
C GLY A 204 18.85 -2.13 -4.53
N TYR A 205 17.62 -1.71 -4.25
CA TYR A 205 17.05 -1.66 -2.90
C TYR A 205 16.26 -2.91 -2.52
N VAL A 206 15.87 -3.75 -3.48
CA VAL A 206 14.95 -4.88 -3.23
C VAL A 206 15.54 -6.25 -3.50
N VAL A 207 16.46 -6.36 -4.46
CA VAL A 207 17.02 -7.65 -4.91
C VAL A 207 17.55 -8.50 -3.75
N PRO A 208 18.37 -7.97 -2.81
CA PRO A 208 18.85 -8.78 -1.68
C PRO A 208 17.73 -9.38 -0.83
N THR A 209 16.63 -8.64 -0.66
CA THR A 209 15.49 -9.09 0.15
C THR A 209 14.63 -10.08 -0.62
N LEU A 210 14.39 -9.84 -1.92
CA LEU A 210 13.62 -10.75 -2.76
C LEU A 210 14.34 -12.09 -2.91
N ASP A 211 15.65 -12.07 -3.18
CA ASP A 211 16.48 -13.27 -3.36
C ASP A 211 16.58 -14.10 -2.06
N TYR A 212 16.76 -13.45 -0.90
CA TYR A 212 16.74 -14.14 0.39
C TYR A 212 15.41 -14.88 0.62
N ASN A 213 14.30 -14.25 0.27
CA ASN A 213 12.96 -14.83 0.45
C ASN A 213 12.67 -15.97 -0.53
N GLU A 214 13.12 -15.86 -1.78
CA GLU A 214 13.07 -16.97 -2.76
C GLU A 214 13.83 -18.19 -2.24
N ALA A 215 15.06 -18.01 -1.74
CA ALA A 215 15.88 -19.08 -1.19
C ALA A 215 15.25 -19.76 0.04
N LYS A 216 14.47 -19.01 0.84
CA LYS A 216 13.77 -19.52 2.04
C LYS A 216 12.38 -20.10 1.75
N LYS A 217 11.94 -20.18 0.49
CA LYS A 217 10.58 -20.58 0.09
C LYS A 217 9.47 -19.69 0.67
N SER A 218 9.79 -18.52 1.20
CA SER A 218 8.82 -17.46 1.54
C SER A 218 8.61 -16.63 0.29
N GLN A 219 7.95 -17.21 -0.71
CA GLN A 219 7.94 -16.65 -2.06
C GLN A 219 7.12 -15.34 -2.05
N ILE A 220 7.80 -14.21 -2.30
CA ILE A 220 7.12 -12.90 -2.45
C ILE A 220 6.51 -12.78 -3.85
N LEU A 221 7.16 -13.38 -4.87
CA LEU A 221 6.86 -13.28 -6.30
C LEU A 221 6.11 -14.51 -6.89
N ASN A 222 5.42 -15.30 -6.05
CA ASN A 222 4.89 -16.62 -6.44
C ASN A 222 3.63 -16.61 -7.30
N ASN A 223 3.41 -15.59 -8.11
CA ASN A 223 2.20 -15.54 -8.92
C ASN A 223 2.37 -16.15 -10.33
N HIS A 224 3.59 -16.25 -10.85
CA HIS A 224 3.87 -16.97 -12.08
C HIS A 224 4.07 -18.48 -11.84
N ARG A 225 3.34 -19.34 -12.57
CA ARG A 225 3.61 -20.80 -12.56
C ARG A 225 5.05 -21.04 -13.02
N LYS A 226 5.78 -21.91 -12.31
CA LYS A 226 6.80 -22.76 -12.94
C LYS A 226 6.08 -23.68 -13.93
N GLY A 227 5.88 -23.21 -15.15
CA GLY A 227 5.18 -23.91 -16.22
C GLY A 227 5.92 -23.89 -17.56
N ASP A 228 7.00 -23.12 -17.72
CA ASP A 228 7.81 -23.14 -18.92
C ASP A 228 9.15 -23.82 -18.66
N LYS A 229 9.51 -24.75 -19.55
CA LYS A 229 10.65 -25.69 -19.54
C LYS A 229 10.48 -26.95 -18.68
N ARG A 230 9.57 -27.83 -19.10
CA ARG A 230 9.98 -29.23 -19.29
C ARG A 230 10.38 -29.38 -20.76
N GLU A 231 11.63 -29.07 -21.07
CA GLU A 231 12.24 -29.67 -22.26
C GLU A 231 12.25 -31.18 -22.00
N HIS A 232 11.46 -31.89 -22.81
CA HIS A 232 11.57 -33.34 -22.94
C HIS A 232 13.00 -33.66 -23.38
N GLN A 233 13.85 -34.04 -22.43
CA GLN A 233 14.94 -34.95 -22.74
C GLN A 233 14.33 -36.35 -22.83
N SER A 234 13.94 -36.73 -24.04
CA SER A 234 13.78 -38.12 -24.41
C SER A 234 15.18 -38.68 -24.63
N ALA A 235 15.58 -39.61 -23.76
CA ALA A 235 16.66 -40.55 -24.04
C ALA A 235 16.18 -41.62 -25.04
#